data_AF-A0A7K2Z248-F1
#
_entry.id   AF-A0A7K2Z248-F1
#
_cell.length_a   1.000
_cell.length_b   1.000
_cell.length_c   1.000
_cell.angle_alpha   90.00
_cell.angle_beta   90.00
_cell.angle_gamma   90.00
#
_symmetry.space_group_name_H-M   'P 1'
#
loop_
_entity.id
_entity.type
_entity.pdbx_description
1 polymer ?
#
loop_
_entity_poly.entity_id
_entity_poly.type
_entity_poly.pdbx_seq_one_letter_code
_entity_poly.pdbx_strand_id
1 'polypeptide(L)'
;MTDGRHADDWWHRRAGLAGLRIHAHLAHPLDAAVGRCGKGGGARKVRHHRVRFEGTAEIVDPDALRAAMISGIGKGRAYGCGLLTIAPLRPGE
;
A
#
# COMPACT_ATOMS: atom_id res chain seq x y z
N MET A 1 -8.85 -1.45 -17.53
CA MET A 1 -7.56 -2.15 -17.49
C MET A 1 -6.38 -1.24 -17.09
N THR A 2 -6.59 -0.03 -16.57
CA THR A 2 -5.54 0.97 -16.29
C THR A 2 -5.12 1.07 -14.81
N ASP A 3 -5.71 0.31 -13.91
CA ASP A 3 -5.54 0.48 -12.45
C ASP A 3 -4.19 -0.07 -11.94
N GLY A 4 -3.72 -1.21 -12.47
CA GLY A 4 -2.52 -1.89 -11.98
C GLY A 4 -1.21 -1.13 -12.19
N ARG A 5 -1.04 -0.46 -13.35
CA ARG A 5 0.22 0.24 -13.69
C ARG A 5 0.43 1.53 -12.89
N HIS A 6 -0.65 2.22 -12.51
CA HIS A 6 -0.56 3.38 -11.62
C HIS A 6 -0.31 2.98 -10.16
N ALA A 7 -0.81 1.83 -9.75
CA ALA A 7 -0.58 1.28 -8.41
C ALA A 7 0.89 0.91 -8.22
N ASP A 8 1.51 0.30 -9.24
CA ASP A 8 2.95 -0.03 -9.29
C ASP A 8 3.83 1.22 -9.13
N ASP A 9 3.62 2.25 -9.96
CA ASP A 9 4.40 3.49 -9.92
C ASP A 9 4.26 4.22 -8.57
N TRP A 10 3.02 4.26 -8.04
CA TRP A 10 2.76 4.80 -6.71
C TRP A 10 3.53 4.05 -5.63
N TRP A 11 3.57 2.71 -5.69
CA TRP A 11 4.26 1.87 -4.72
C TRP A 11 5.78 2.04 -4.82
N HIS A 12 6.35 2.05 -6.03
CA HIS A 12 7.77 2.31 -6.25
C HIS A 12 8.22 3.65 -5.68
N ARG A 13 7.45 4.71 -5.93
CA ARG A 13 7.74 6.04 -5.38
C ARG A 13 7.63 6.07 -3.86
N ARG A 14 6.60 5.45 -3.29
CA ARG A 14 6.40 5.44 -1.83
C ARG A 14 7.43 4.60 -1.10
N ALA A 15 7.84 3.46 -1.66
CA ALA A 15 8.90 2.63 -1.11
C ALA A 15 10.23 3.38 -1.09
N GLY A 16 10.60 4.05 -2.19
CA GLY A 16 11.82 4.87 -2.23
C GLY A 16 11.81 5.98 -1.17
N LEU A 17 10.68 6.67 -0.98
CA LEU A 17 10.53 7.68 0.08
C LEU A 17 10.53 7.10 1.51
N ALA A 18 10.18 5.83 1.65
CA ALA A 18 10.20 5.11 2.92
C ALA A 18 11.56 4.45 3.21
N GLY A 19 12.59 4.69 2.38
CA GLY A 19 13.89 4.04 2.55
C GLY A 19 13.91 2.56 2.15
N LEU A 20 12.94 2.12 1.34
CA LEU A 20 12.84 0.75 0.84
C LEU A 20 13.27 0.70 -0.63
N ARG A 21 14.18 -0.21 -0.95
CA ARG A 21 14.54 -0.55 -2.32
C ARG A 21 13.84 -1.85 -2.71
N ILE A 22 12.86 -1.74 -3.61
CA ILE A 22 12.07 -2.90 -4.07
C ILE A 22 12.93 -3.74 -5.02
N HIS A 23 12.98 -5.05 -4.76
CA HIS A 23 13.62 -6.02 -5.66
C HIS A 23 12.60 -6.71 -6.56
N ALA A 24 11.54 -7.24 -5.95
CA ALA A 24 10.43 -7.84 -6.66
C ALA A 24 9.15 -7.54 -5.90
N HIS A 25 8.10 -7.17 -6.61
CA HIS A 25 6.77 -7.04 -6.01
C HIS A 25 5.71 -7.64 -6.93
N LEU A 26 4.63 -8.10 -6.32
CA LEU A 26 3.39 -8.51 -6.96
C LEU A 26 2.28 -7.60 -6.46
N ALA A 27 1.52 -7.03 -7.40
CA ALA A 27 0.36 -6.20 -7.11
C ALA A 27 -0.91 -7.05 -7.28
N HIS A 28 -1.52 -7.41 -6.15
CA HIS A 28 -2.77 -8.15 -6.11
C HIS A 28 -3.94 -7.16 -5.94
N PRO A 29 -4.74 -6.89 -6.99
CA PRO A 29 -5.94 -6.08 -6.83
C PRO A 29 -6.90 -6.82 -5.89
N LEU A 30 -7.27 -6.17 -4.80
CA LEU A 30 -8.28 -6.65 -3.86
C LEU A 30 -9.66 -6.13 -4.27
N ASP A 31 -10.70 -6.81 -3.81
CA ASP A 31 -12.07 -6.36 -4.02
C ASP A 31 -12.24 -4.92 -3.52
N ALA A 32 -12.86 -4.10 -4.36
CA ALA A 32 -13.01 -2.69 -4.08
C ALA A 32 -13.95 -2.54 -2.88
N ALA A 33 -13.45 -1.97 -1.79
CA ALA A 33 -14.32 -1.75 -0.64
C ALA A 33 -15.41 -0.75 -0.98
N VAL A 34 -16.65 -1.21 -0.84
CA VAL A 34 -17.85 -0.44 -1.17
C VAL A 34 -18.32 0.26 0.10
N GLY A 35 -18.03 1.56 0.22
CA GLY A 35 -18.58 2.42 1.26
C GLY A 35 -19.78 3.20 0.75
N ARG A 36 -20.78 3.44 1.60
CA ARG A 36 -21.79 4.47 1.35
C ARG A 36 -21.36 5.75 2.06
N CYS A 37 -21.07 6.80 1.30
CA CYS A 37 -20.79 8.13 1.85
C CYS A 37 -21.94 9.06 1.47
N GLY A 38 -22.69 9.54 2.46
CA GLY A 38 -23.77 10.51 2.31
C GLY A 38 -24.74 10.47 3.49
N LYS A 39 -24.95 11.61 4.15
CA LYS A 39 -26.00 11.79 5.17
C LYS A 39 -27.27 12.27 4.46
N GLY A 40 -28.32 11.44 4.49
CA GLY A 40 -29.64 11.75 3.94
C GLY A 40 -29.78 11.54 2.42
N GLY A 41 -30.81 10.80 2.00
CA GLY A 41 -31.40 10.73 0.65
C GLY A 41 -30.56 10.30 -0.56
N GLY A 42 -29.24 10.52 -0.56
CA GLY A 42 -28.34 10.38 -1.71
C GLY A 42 -26.99 9.80 -1.33
N ALA A 43 -26.98 8.61 -0.74
CA ALA A 43 -25.75 7.91 -0.39
C ALA A 43 -24.96 7.53 -1.67
N ARG A 44 -23.84 8.20 -1.92
CA ARG A 44 -22.97 7.89 -3.05
C ARG A 44 -22.18 6.61 -2.74
N LYS A 45 -22.29 5.61 -3.62
CA LYS A 45 -21.47 4.40 -3.56
C LYS A 45 -20.04 4.79 -3.90
N VAL A 46 -19.16 4.83 -2.91
CA VAL A 46 -17.74 5.05 -3.10
C VAL A 46 -17.08 3.67 -3.17
N ARG A 47 -16.53 3.35 -4.34
CA ARG A 47 -15.65 2.19 -4.51
C ARG A 47 -14.22 2.63 -4.26
N HIS A 48 -13.62 2.13 -3.20
CA HIS A 48 -12.20 2.29 -2.97
C HIS A 48 -11.47 1.10 -3.58
N HIS A 49 -10.76 1.34 -4.69
CA HIS A 49 -9.83 0.36 -5.25
C HIS A 49 -8.72 0.10 -4.23
N ARG A 50 -8.50 -1.19 -3.93
CA ARG A 50 -7.48 -1.64 -2.98
C ARG A 50 -6.52 -2.53 -3.74
N VAL A 51 -5.22 -2.32 -3.55
CA VAL A 51 -4.17 -3.17 -4.11
C VAL A 51 -3.30 -3.62 -2.96
N ARG A 52 -3.09 -4.93 -2.85
CA ARG A 52 -2.16 -5.53 -1.92
C ARG A 52 -0.83 -5.73 -2.65
N PHE A 53 0.23 -5.14 -2.12
CA PHE A 53 1.58 -5.35 -2.62
C PHE A 53 2.28 -6.39 -1.75
N GLU A 54 2.85 -7.41 -2.38
CA GLU A 54 3.62 -8.47 -1.71
C GLU A 54 4.94 -8.67 -2.45
N GLY A 55 6.04 -8.82 -1.72
CA GLY A 55 7.33 -8.89 -2.37
C GLY A 55 8.51 -8.80 -1.43
N THR A 56 9.68 -8.60 -2.01
CA THR A 56 10.95 -8.44 -1.30
C THR A 56 11.50 -7.04 -1.54
N ALA A 57 11.97 -6.43 -0.46
CA ALA A 57 12.60 -5.12 -0.49
C ALA A 57 13.74 -5.08 0.51
N GLU A 58 14.81 -4.38 0.15
CA GLU A 58 15.93 -4.07 1.03
C GLU A 58 15.65 -2.77 1.78
N ILE A 59 15.95 -2.78 3.09
CA ILE A 59 15.86 -1.59 3.93
C ILE A 59 17.16 -0.81 3.75
N VAL A 60 17.08 0.30 3.02
CA VAL A 60 18.21 1.21 2.79
C VAL A 60 18.29 2.25 3.91
N ASP A 61 17.13 2.72 4.39
CA ASP A 61 17.05 3.68 5.49
C ASP A 61 16.00 3.24 6.53
N PRO A 62 16.44 2.70 7.69
CA PRO A 62 15.51 2.18 8.70
C PRO A 62 14.76 3.27 9.46
N ASP A 63 15.26 4.51 9.51
CA ASP A 63 14.60 5.62 10.20
C ASP A 63 13.43 6.16 9.38
N ALA A 64 13.65 6.36 8.08
CA ALA A 64 12.62 6.70 7.10
C ALA A 64 11.54 5.61 7.04
N LEU A 65 11.93 4.33 7.13
CA LEU A 65 10.99 3.22 7.19
C LEU A 65 10.13 3.28 8.45
N ARG A 66 10.75 3.49 9.63
CA ARG A 66 10.03 3.64 10.89
C ARG A 66 9.07 4.82 10.84
N ALA A 67 9.50 5.97 10.33
CA ALA A 67 8.65 7.14 10.15
C ALA A 67 7.49 6.87 9.17
N ALA A 68 7.73 6.14 8.09
CA ALA A 68 6.71 5.74 7.12
C ALA A 68 5.70 4.74 7.70
N MET A 69 6.13 3.81 8.56
CA MET A 69 5.25 2.87 9.27
C MET A 69 4.41 3.57 10.33
N ILE A 70 5.01 4.48 11.13
CA ILE A 70 4.33 5.25 12.17
C ILE A 70 3.34 6.23 11.55
N SER A 71 3.77 6.95 10.51
CA SER A 71 2.87 7.82 9.76
C SER A 71 1.80 6.95 9.13
N GLY A 72 2.15 5.86 8.46
CA GLY A 72 1.26 4.98 7.71
C GLY A 72 1.34 5.27 6.22
N ILE A 73 1.36 4.22 5.39
CA ILE A 73 1.66 4.34 3.97
C ILE A 73 0.38 4.61 3.16
N GLY A 74 0.27 5.82 2.60
CA GLY A 74 -0.78 6.17 1.64
C GLY A 74 -2.05 6.81 2.22
N LYS A 75 -2.99 7.12 1.32
CA LYS A 75 -4.25 7.81 1.59
C LYS A 75 -5.36 6.75 1.67
N GLY A 76 -5.76 6.38 2.89
CA GLY A 76 -6.69 5.25 3.10
C GLY A 76 -6.59 4.55 4.46
N ARG A 77 -5.85 5.10 5.42
CA ARG A 77 -5.65 4.52 6.77
C ARG A 77 -6.96 4.16 7.48
N ALA A 78 -7.99 4.98 7.30
CA ALA A 78 -9.33 4.75 7.84
C ALA A 78 -10.09 3.56 7.22
N TYR A 79 -9.60 3.03 6.10
CA TYR A 79 -10.21 1.93 5.35
C TYR A 79 -9.34 0.66 5.35
N GLY A 80 -8.43 0.50 6.33
CA GLY A 80 -7.56 -0.67 6.44
C GLY A 80 -6.46 -0.76 5.36
N CYS A 81 -6.21 0.33 4.64
CA CYS A 81 -5.12 0.43 3.66
C CYS A 81 -4.00 1.28 4.26
N GLY A 82 -2.78 0.72 4.35
CA GLY A 82 -1.59 1.43 4.84
C GLY A 82 -0.85 0.77 5.99
N LEU A 83 -1.27 -0.45 6.40
CA LEU A 83 -0.45 -1.31 7.22
C LEU A 83 0.64 -1.94 6.35
N LEU A 84 1.90 -1.59 6.63
CA LEU A 84 3.04 -2.26 6.04
C LEU A 84 3.50 -3.35 7.01
N THR A 85 3.51 -4.60 6.55
CA THR A 85 4.08 -5.72 7.28
C THR A 85 5.39 -6.10 6.61
N ILE A 86 6.47 -6.16 7.40
CA ILE A 86 7.78 -6.64 6.96
C ILE A 86 8.15 -7.87 7.77
N ALA A 87 8.78 -8.82 7.12
CA ALA A 87 9.37 -9.99 7.75
C ALA A 87 10.80 -10.12 7.22
N PRO A 88 11.78 -10.49 8.05
CA PRO A 88 13.12 -10.79 7.57
C PRO A 88 13.03 -11.98 6.61
N LEU A 89 13.46 -11.78 5.36
CA LEU A 89 13.69 -12.87 4.44
C LEU A 89 14.86 -13.65 5.03
N ARG A 90 14.59 -14.81 5.63
CA ARG A 90 15.67 -15.68 6.07
C ARG A 90 16.48 -16.05 4.82
N PRO A 91 17.75 -15.63 4.69
CA PRO A 91 18.61 -16.29 3.72
C PRO A 91 18.62 -17.78 4.14
N GLY A 92 18.21 -18.65 3.22
CA GLY A 92 18.22 -20.09 3.47
C GLY A 92 19.62 -20.54 3.85
N GLU A 93 19.67 -21.63 4.62
CA GLU A 93 20.85 -22.49 4.76
C GLU A 93 21.47 -22.85 3.41
#